data_AF-A0A7S0MSR1-F1
#
_entry.id   AF-A0A7S0MSR1-F1
#
_cell.length_a   1.000
_cell.length_b   1.000
_cell.length_c   1.000
_cell.angle_alpha   90.00
_cell.angle_beta   90.00
_cell.angle_gamma   90.00
#
_symmetry.space_group_name_H-M   'P 1'
#
loop_
_entity.id
_entity.type
_entity.pdbx_description
1 polymer ?
#
loop_
_entity_poly.entity_id
_entity_poly.type
_entity_poly.pdbx_seq_one_letter_code
_entity_poly.pdbx_strand_id
1 'polypeptide(L)'
;SVVMSTGVASISSDADSAYKVHGWLMFVAWGVFVPAGVLSARWLKGLKPGLWLKLHQAFNALAMLLMIIGLAIIINKTEDEGLEHFHQTHTVTGIVAIALAVLQPLNGFLRPPKPEDPSEMASTPRRVWEVSHRVVGVTAEVLAVITLFSGVHEIARRGLSESKEDKLRVGLIVWVAALAAAVAAREAVTLLRPSPPPGAGEDAEMAVNKGPHP
;
A
#
# COMPACT_ATOMS: atom_id res chain seq x y z
N SER A 1 36.01 -38.61 -7.87
CA SER A 1 35.32 -37.40 -8.34
C SER A 1 34.27 -36.97 -7.30
N VAL A 2 34.67 -36.21 -6.27
CA VAL A 2 33.77 -35.78 -5.19
C VAL A 2 34.11 -34.33 -4.81
N VAL A 3 33.94 -33.36 -5.73
CA VAL A 3 34.05 -31.92 -5.41
C VAL A 3 33.17 -31.05 -6.34
N MET A 4 31.99 -31.51 -6.78
CA MET A 4 31.06 -30.67 -7.58
C MET A 4 29.62 -30.60 -7.05
N SER A 5 29.25 -31.41 -6.06
CA SER A 5 27.86 -31.42 -5.54
C SER A 5 27.56 -30.30 -4.54
N THR A 6 28.56 -29.78 -3.83
CA THR A 6 28.35 -28.78 -2.77
C THR A 6 28.12 -27.38 -3.34
N GLY A 7 28.82 -27.00 -4.40
CA GLY A 7 28.65 -25.70 -5.06
C GLY A 7 27.31 -25.55 -5.79
N VAL A 8 26.83 -26.61 -6.46
CA VAL A 8 25.52 -26.59 -7.11
C VAL A 8 24.38 -26.56 -6.09
N ALA A 9 24.52 -27.31 -4.98
CA ALA A 9 23.54 -27.29 -3.90
C ALA A 9 23.46 -25.92 -3.20
N SER A 10 24.60 -25.26 -2.91
CA SER A 10 24.61 -23.93 -2.30
C SER A 10 24.05 -22.85 -3.23
N ILE A 11 24.38 -22.89 -4.52
CA ILE A 11 23.83 -21.97 -5.52
C ILE A 11 22.32 -22.19 -5.65
N SER A 12 21.84 -23.44 -5.63
CA SER A 12 20.41 -23.74 -5.67
C SER A 12 19.66 -23.32 -4.39
N SER A 13 20.27 -23.44 -3.21
CA SER A 13 19.64 -23.01 -1.96
C SER A 13 19.58 -21.49 -1.84
N ASP A 14 20.62 -20.79 -2.30
CA ASP A 14 20.67 -19.33 -2.32
C ASP A 14 19.72 -18.76 -3.38
N ALA A 15 19.62 -19.43 -4.54
CA ALA A 15 18.64 -19.14 -5.57
C ALA A 15 17.21 -19.18 -5.03
N ASP A 16 16.87 -20.27 -4.35
CA ASP A 16 15.56 -20.48 -3.75
C ASP A 16 15.28 -19.52 -2.58
N SER A 17 16.34 -19.08 -1.90
CA SER A 17 16.28 -18.07 -0.84
C SER A 17 15.96 -16.67 -1.39
N ALA A 18 16.58 -16.26 -2.50
CA ALA A 18 16.34 -14.94 -3.10
C ALA A 18 14.87 -14.73 -3.51
N TYR A 19 14.23 -15.73 -4.13
CA TYR A 19 12.80 -15.69 -4.47
C TYR A 19 11.91 -15.54 -3.23
N LYS A 20 12.24 -16.23 -2.13
CA LYS A 20 11.52 -16.14 -0.86
C LYS A 20 11.72 -14.78 -0.19
N VAL A 21 12.94 -14.26 -0.18
CA VAL A 21 13.26 -12.93 0.35
C VAL A 21 12.53 -11.85 -0.43
N HIS A 22 12.56 -11.91 -1.77
CA HIS A 22 11.75 -11.03 -2.62
C HIS A 22 10.27 -11.08 -2.24
N GLY A 23 9.69 -12.28 -2.16
CA GLY A 23 8.28 -12.46 -1.79
C GLY A 23 7.94 -11.85 -0.43
N TRP A 24 8.79 -12.04 0.58
CA TRP A 24 8.60 -11.45 1.91
C TRP A 24 8.71 -9.92 1.90
N LEU A 25 9.74 -9.37 1.24
CA LEU A 25 9.90 -7.92 1.13
C LEU A 25 8.70 -7.28 0.42
N MET A 26 8.22 -7.89 -0.65
CA MET A 26 7.04 -7.43 -1.39
C MET A 26 5.76 -7.56 -0.55
N PHE A 27 5.58 -8.64 0.22
CA PHE A 27 4.44 -8.77 1.13
C PHE A 27 4.49 -7.74 2.26
N VAL A 28 5.64 -7.46 2.86
CA VAL A 28 5.74 -6.45 3.92
C VAL A 28 5.52 -5.04 3.35
N ALA A 29 6.02 -4.75 2.15
CA ALA A 29 5.79 -3.47 1.48
C ALA A 29 4.30 -3.27 1.15
N TRP A 30 3.72 -4.18 0.36
CA TRP A 30 2.37 -4.05 -0.20
C TRP A 30 1.26 -4.54 0.73
N GLY A 31 1.52 -5.59 1.51
CA GLY A 31 0.54 -6.15 2.44
C GLY A 31 0.50 -5.45 3.79
N VAL A 32 1.56 -4.73 4.18
CA VAL A 32 1.63 -4.10 5.52
C VAL A 32 1.82 -2.59 5.45
N PHE A 33 2.93 -2.11 4.87
CA PHE A 33 3.26 -0.69 4.95
C PHE A 33 2.38 0.21 4.08
N VAL A 34 2.07 -0.18 2.82
CA VAL A 34 1.14 0.60 1.99
C VAL A 34 -0.26 0.69 2.63
N PRO A 35 -0.87 -0.43 3.08
CA PRO A 35 -2.12 -0.39 3.85
C PRO A 35 -2.02 0.50 5.09
N ALA A 36 -0.97 0.38 5.91
CA ALA A 36 -0.77 1.24 7.07
C ALA A 36 -0.74 2.74 6.67
N GLY A 37 -0.09 3.06 5.56
CA GLY A 37 -0.09 4.39 4.95
C GLY A 37 -1.49 4.87 4.59
N VAL A 38 -2.29 4.06 3.90
CA VAL A 38 -3.69 4.37 3.52
C VAL A 38 -4.57 4.55 4.77
N LEU A 39 -4.44 3.65 5.73
CA LEU A 39 -5.20 3.63 6.97
C LEU A 39 -4.87 4.84 7.86
N SER A 40 -3.62 5.29 7.89
CA SER A 40 -3.22 6.52 8.60
C SER A 40 -3.92 7.76 8.03
N ALA A 41 -3.95 7.91 6.71
CA ALA A 41 -4.61 9.01 6.00
C ALA A 41 -6.14 8.97 6.14
N ARG A 42 -6.68 7.80 6.42
CA ARG A 42 -8.08 7.61 6.78
C ARG A 42 -8.30 8.02 8.23
N TRP A 43 -7.79 7.29 9.22
CA TRP A 43 -8.27 7.38 10.62
C TRP A 43 -7.65 8.50 11.44
N LEU A 44 -6.44 8.95 11.12
CA LEU A 44 -5.68 9.80 12.04
C LEU A 44 -5.85 11.30 11.79
N LYS A 45 -6.73 11.69 10.86
CA LYS A 45 -6.98 13.10 10.52
C LYS A 45 -7.48 13.94 11.70
N GLY A 46 -8.22 13.34 12.64
CA GLY A 46 -8.78 14.02 13.82
C GLY A 46 -7.92 13.97 15.08
N LEU A 47 -6.79 13.24 15.09
CA LEU A 47 -5.99 13.05 16.32
C LEU A 47 -5.01 14.20 16.57
N LYS A 48 -4.21 14.55 15.57
CA LYS A 48 -3.22 15.63 15.66
C LYS A 48 -3.03 16.27 14.28
N PRO A 49 -2.96 17.62 14.19
CA PRO A 49 -2.74 18.30 12.93
C PRO A 49 -1.49 17.76 12.20
N GLY A 50 -1.67 17.36 10.95
CA GLY A 50 -0.60 16.86 10.08
C GLY A 50 -0.03 15.47 10.41
N LEU A 51 -0.41 14.84 11.53
CA LEU A 51 0.12 13.51 11.92
C LEU A 51 -0.19 12.44 10.87
N TRP A 52 -1.42 12.42 10.36
CA TRP A 52 -1.84 11.49 9.31
C TRP A 52 -0.95 11.59 8.07
N LEU A 53 -0.51 12.79 7.70
CA LEU A 53 0.30 13.00 6.49
C LEU A 53 1.72 12.51 6.72
N LYS A 54 2.30 12.79 7.89
CA LYS A 54 3.63 12.31 8.26
C LYS A 54 3.69 10.78 8.29
N LEU A 55 2.70 10.14 8.91
CA LEU A 55 2.63 8.67 8.96
C LEU A 55 2.37 8.08 7.58
N HIS A 56 1.48 8.68 6.78
CA HIS A 56 1.25 8.26 5.41
C HIS A 56 2.54 8.30 4.58
N GLN A 57 3.29 9.40 4.65
CA GLN A 57 4.57 9.54 3.97
C GLN A 57 5.62 8.55 4.49
N ALA A 58 5.75 8.40 5.81
CA ALA A 58 6.74 7.51 6.41
C ALA A 58 6.49 6.04 6.03
N PHE A 59 5.26 5.55 6.15
CA PHE A 59 4.93 4.18 5.79
C PHE A 59 5.12 3.92 4.29
N ASN A 60 4.69 4.84 3.42
CA ASN A 60 4.90 4.67 1.98
C ASN A 60 6.37 4.78 1.57
N ALA A 61 7.18 5.58 2.26
CA ALA A 61 8.63 5.64 2.03
C ALA A 61 9.32 4.32 2.43
N LEU A 62 8.94 3.75 3.58
CA LEU A 62 9.43 2.42 3.99
C LEU A 62 8.99 1.33 3.00
N ALA A 63 7.74 1.36 2.56
CA ALA A 63 7.24 0.43 1.55
C ALA A 63 8.05 0.56 0.24
N MET A 64 8.26 1.78 -0.25
CA MET A 64 9.05 2.05 -1.46
C MET A 64 10.47 1.50 -1.35
N LEU A 65 11.13 1.70 -0.21
CA LEU A 65 12.47 1.17 0.03
C LEU A 65 12.49 -0.37 -0.09
N LEU A 66 11.53 -1.05 0.55
CA LEU A 66 11.43 -2.52 0.47
C LEU A 66 11.11 -3.01 -0.94
N MET A 67 10.25 -2.29 -1.69
CA MET A 67 9.97 -2.60 -3.11
C MET A 67 11.23 -2.50 -3.95
N ILE A 68 12.03 -1.44 -3.78
CA ILE A 68 13.28 -1.25 -4.53
C ILE A 68 14.28 -2.37 -4.19
N ILE A 69 14.47 -2.69 -2.91
CA ILE A 69 15.37 -3.77 -2.49
C ILE A 69 14.90 -5.11 -3.05
N GLY A 70 13.61 -5.45 -2.89
CA GLY A 70 13.07 -6.69 -3.40
C GLY A 70 13.13 -6.80 -4.92
N LEU A 71 12.93 -5.69 -5.64
CA LEU A 71 13.04 -5.64 -7.10
C LEU A 71 14.50 -5.82 -7.54
N ALA A 72 15.45 -5.18 -6.88
CA ALA A 72 16.88 -5.34 -7.19
C ALA A 72 17.34 -6.79 -6.98
N ILE A 73 16.92 -7.43 -5.88
CA ILE A 73 17.23 -8.84 -5.60
C ILE A 73 16.70 -9.75 -6.72
N ILE A 74 15.44 -9.57 -7.14
CA ILE A 74 14.83 -10.47 -8.11
C ILE A 74 15.38 -10.26 -9.52
N ILE A 75 15.67 -9.01 -9.92
CA ILE A 75 16.27 -8.71 -11.23
C ILE A 75 17.62 -9.40 -11.33
N ASN A 76 18.53 -9.14 -10.39
CA ASN A 76 19.85 -9.78 -10.36
C ASN A 76 19.72 -11.31 -10.41
N LYS A 77 18.78 -11.85 -9.63
CA LYS A 77 18.57 -13.30 -9.56
C LYS A 77 18.07 -13.90 -10.88
N THR A 78 17.14 -13.22 -11.56
CA THR A 78 16.61 -13.68 -12.85
C THR A 78 17.61 -13.53 -13.99
N GLU A 79 18.46 -12.50 -13.95
CA GLU A 79 19.57 -12.31 -14.90
C GLU A 79 20.61 -13.42 -14.75
N ASP A 80 21.00 -13.75 -13.51
CA ASP A 80 21.94 -14.85 -13.21
C ASP A 80 21.44 -16.22 -13.71
N GLU A 81 20.12 -16.43 -13.76
CA GLU A 81 19.49 -17.67 -14.24
C GLU A 81 19.18 -17.66 -15.75
N GLY A 82 19.40 -16.54 -16.45
CA GLY A 82 19.07 -16.39 -17.86
C GLY A 82 17.57 -16.55 -18.17
N LEU A 83 16.70 -16.26 -17.20
CA LEU A 83 15.25 -16.37 -17.35
C LEU A 83 14.70 -15.15 -18.10
N GLU A 84 13.78 -15.39 -19.02
CA GLU A 84 13.08 -14.28 -19.70
C GLU A 84 12.21 -13.49 -18.71
N HIS A 85 12.29 -12.17 -18.80
CA HIS A 85 11.45 -11.26 -18.01
C HIS A 85 10.09 -11.03 -18.70
N PHE A 86 9.07 -10.63 -17.93
CA PHE A 86 7.77 -10.09 -18.44
C PHE A 86 6.76 -11.06 -19.07
N HIS A 87 6.92 -12.38 -18.97
CA HIS A 87 5.96 -13.33 -19.57
C HIS A 87 4.86 -13.81 -18.60
N GLN A 88 4.99 -13.51 -17.32
CA GLN A 88 4.08 -13.99 -16.27
C GLN A 88 3.19 -12.85 -15.78
N THR A 89 1.93 -13.18 -15.45
CA THR A 89 0.99 -12.23 -14.83
C THR A 89 1.63 -11.53 -13.64
N HIS A 90 2.32 -12.28 -12.78
CA HIS A 90 3.04 -11.74 -11.62
C HIS A 90 4.02 -10.62 -11.99
N THR A 91 4.89 -10.84 -12.97
CA THR A 91 5.91 -9.85 -13.37
C THR A 91 5.25 -8.61 -13.98
N VAL A 92 4.27 -8.80 -14.87
CA VAL A 92 3.58 -7.68 -15.54
C VAL A 92 2.82 -6.83 -14.53
N THR A 93 1.97 -7.43 -13.70
CA THR A 93 1.18 -6.68 -12.72
C THR A 93 2.07 -6.05 -11.66
N GLY A 94 3.15 -6.73 -11.25
CA GLY A 94 4.09 -6.22 -10.25
C GLY A 94 4.85 -4.98 -10.72
N ILE A 95 5.32 -4.99 -11.96
CA ILE A 95 6.04 -3.83 -12.52
C ILE A 95 5.11 -2.65 -12.74
N VAL A 96 3.89 -2.89 -13.23
CA VAL A 96 2.89 -1.82 -13.33
C VAL A 96 2.54 -1.27 -11.94
N ALA A 97 2.34 -2.13 -10.93
CA ALA A 97 2.06 -1.69 -9.56
C ALA A 97 3.21 -0.82 -9.00
N ILE A 98 4.46 -1.26 -9.15
CA ILE A 98 5.65 -0.50 -8.70
C ILE A 98 5.75 0.83 -9.46
N ALA A 99 5.54 0.85 -10.77
CA ALA A 99 5.57 2.09 -11.55
C ALA A 99 4.51 3.09 -11.04
N LEU A 100 3.28 2.64 -10.81
CA LEU A 100 2.23 3.48 -10.22
C LEU A 100 2.58 3.95 -8.81
N ALA A 101 3.21 3.11 -7.98
CA ALA A 101 3.68 3.49 -6.65
C ALA A 101 4.78 4.57 -6.72
N VAL A 102 5.71 4.49 -7.66
CA VAL A 102 6.76 5.52 -7.86
C VAL A 102 6.16 6.84 -8.33
N LEU A 103 5.08 6.79 -9.13
CA LEU A 103 4.34 8.00 -9.54
C LEU A 103 3.57 8.65 -8.38
N GLN A 104 3.22 7.91 -7.31
CA GLN A 104 2.49 8.47 -6.16
C GLN A 104 3.20 9.64 -5.45
N PRO A 105 4.46 9.52 -5.00
CA PRO A 105 5.15 10.63 -4.36
C PRO A 105 5.37 11.80 -5.33
N LEU A 106 5.66 11.53 -6.62
CA LEU A 106 5.79 12.59 -7.64
C LEU A 106 4.48 13.38 -7.78
N ASN A 107 3.35 12.69 -7.89
CA ASN A 107 2.03 13.30 -7.85
C ASN A 107 1.77 14.00 -6.50
N GLY A 108 2.23 13.43 -5.40
CA GLY A 108 2.16 14.00 -4.06
C GLY A 108 2.90 15.33 -3.89
N PHE A 109 3.99 15.56 -4.63
CA PHE A 109 4.70 16.85 -4.64
C PHE A 109 3.92 17.94 -5.39
N LEU A 110 3.10 17.55 -6.38
CA LEU A 110 2.23 18.46 -7.12
C LEU A 110 0.92 18.79 -6.38
N ARG A 111 0.82 18.40 -5.11
CA ARG A 111 -0.36 18.56 -4.27
C ARG A 111 -0.73 20.05 -4.11
N PRO A 112 -1.89 20.51 -4.61
CA PRO A 112 -2.32 21.89 -4.44
C PRO A 112 -2.63 22.22 -2.97
N PRO A 113 -2.48 23.48 -2.53
CA PRO A 113 -2.75 23.89 -1.16
C PRO A 113 -4.23 23.70 -0.79
N LYS A 114 -4.48 23.60 0.52
CA LYS A 114 -5.84 23.69 1.05
C LYS A 114 -6.31 25.15 1.04
N PRO A 115 -7.63 25.41 1.01
CA PRO A 115 -8.14 26.76 1.26
C PRO A 115 -7.68 27.26 2.63
N GLU A 116 -7.48 28.57 2.75
CA GLU A 116 -7.05 29.23 3.99
C GLU A 116 -8.18 29.20 5.03
N ASP A 117 -9.40 29.48 4.59
CA ASP A 117 -10.61 29.28 5.37
C ASP A 117 -11.15 27.85 5.17
N PRO A 118 -11.29 27.03 6.23
CA PRO A 118 -11.92 25.72 6.16
C PRO A 118 -13.40 25.72 5.70
N SER A 119 -14.09 26.86 5.80
CA SER A 119 -15.46 27.06 5.29
C SER A 119 -15.49 27.13 3.76
N GLU A 120 -14.36 27.46 3.14
CA GLU A 120 -14.25 27.60 1.70
C GLU A 120 -14.11 26.25 0.99
N MET A 121 -14.73 26.22 -0.17
CA MET A 121 -14.68 25.13 -1.12
C MET A 121 -13.27 24.98 -1.71
N ALA A 122 -12.70 23.77 -1.66
CA ALA A 122 -11.40 23.48 -2.27
C ALA A 122 -11.38 23.83 -3.77
N SER A 123 -10.24 24.32 -4.28
CA SER A 123 -10.06 24.69 -5.69
C SER A 123 -10.24 23.51 -6.65
N THR A 124 -10.63 23.76 -7.91
CA THR A 124 -10.78 22.70 -8.92
C THR A 124 -9.50 21.86 -9.08
N PRO A 125 -8.29 22.44 -9.19
CA PRO A 125 -7.06 21.66 -9.26
C PRO A 125 -6.86 20.76 -8.04
N ARG A 126 -7.20 21.24 -6.84
CA ARG A 126 -7.12 20.47 -5.59
C ARG A 126 -8.03 19.24 -5.63
N ARG A 127 -9.28 19.40 -6.07
CA ARG A 127 -10.24 18.28 -6.16
C ARG A 127 -9.83 17.25 -7.21
N VAL A 128 -9.39 17.72 -8.38
CA VAL A 128 -8.88 16.84 -9.45
C VAL A 128 -7.67 16.04 -8.95
N TRP A 129 -6.74 16.69 -8.25
CA TRP A 129 -5.60 16.03 -7.63
C TRP A 129 -6.02 15.01 -6.57
N GLU A 130 -7.00 15.32 -5.71
CA GLU A 130 -7.48 14.38 -4.69
C GLU A 130 -8.09 13.11 -5.30
N VAL A 131 -8.87 13.27 -6.37
CA VAL A 131 -9.45 12.14 -7.12
C VAL A 131 -8.35 11.36 -7.83
N SER A 132 -7.46 12.03 -8.58
CA SER A 132 -6.41 11.36 -9.34
C SER A 132 -5.43 10.61 -8.45
N HIS A 133 -4.94 11.24 -7.37
CA HIS A 133 -4.06 10.62 -6.40
C HIS A 133 -4.69 9.37 -5.78
N ARG A 134 -5.98 9.47 -5.41
CA ARG A 134 -6.73 8.33 -4.87
C ARG A 134 -6.91 7.20 -5.89
N VAL A 135 -7.32 7.51 -7.12
CA VAL A 135 -7.58 6.50 -8.17
C VAL A 135 -6.29 5.76 -8.54
N VAL A 136 -5.20 6.49 -8.77
CA VAL A 136 -3.91 5.86 -9.10
C VAL A 136 -3.41 5.02 -7.92
N GLY A 137 -3.56 5.50 -6.68
CA GLY A 137 -3.13 4.76 -5.49
C GLY A 137 -3.94 3.47 -5.27
N VAL A 138 -5.26 3.53 -5.43
CA VAL A 138 -6.13 2.34 -5.36
C VAL A 138 -5.83 1.36 -6.48
N THR A 139 -5.55 1.86 -7.70
CA THR A 139 -5.19 0.99 -8.83
C THR A 139 -3.88 0.27 -8.57
N ALA A 140 -2.85 0.96 -8.05
CA ALA A 140 -1.59 0.36 -7.66
C ALA A 140 -1.78 -0.75 -6.61
N GLU A 141 -2.59 -0.49 -5.58
CA GLU A 141 -2.90 -1.46 -4.53
C GLU A 141 -3.63 -2.70 -5.06
N VAL A 142 -4.61 -2.53 -5.95
CA VAL A 142 -5.34 -3.65 -6.57
C VAL A 142 -4.38 -4.52 -7.39
N LEU A 143 -3.52 -3.90 -8.22
CA LEU A 143 -2.51 -4.63 -8.98
C LEU A 143 -1.51 -5.35 -8.08
N ALA A 144 -1.13 -4.74 -6.95
CA ALA A 144 -0.26 -5.39 -5.97
C ALA A 144 -0.91 -6.61 -5.34
N VAL A 145 -2.20 -6.56 -4.99
CA VAL A 145 -2.94 -7.74 -4.48
C VAL A 145 -2.92 -8.86 -5.53
N ILE A 146 -3.24 -8.56 -6.79
CA ILE A 146 -3.16 -9.55 -7.89
C ILE A 146 -1.75 -10.15 -7.96
N THR A 147 -0.73 -9.28 -7.91
CA THR A 147 0.68 -9.66 -7.97
C THR A 147 1.09 -10.59 -6.83
N LEU A 148 0.65 -10.32 -5.60
CA LEU A 148 0.92 -11.16 -4.43
C LEU A 148 0.30 -12.55 -4.59
N PHE A 149 -0.96 -12.63 -5.05
CA PHE A 149 -1.62 -13.91 -5.31
C PHE A 149 -0.94 -14.72 -6.41
N SER A 150 -0.61 -14.09 -7.54
CA SER A 150 0.14 -14.77 -8.60
C SER A 150 1.55 -15.14 -8.16
N GLY A 151 2.19 -14.35 -7.28
CA GLY A 151 3.53 -14.63 -6.75
C GLY A 151 3.58 -15.87 -5.86
N VAL A 152 2.51 -16.16 -5.10
CA VAL A 152 2.38 -17.43 -4.37
C VAL A 152 2.39 -18.62 -5.33
N HIS A 153 1.70 -18.50 -6.47
CA HIS A 153 1.71 -19.54 -7.51
C HIS A 153 3.10 -19.68 -8.17
N GLU A 154 3.82 -18.57 -8.39
CA GLU A 154 5.19 -18.61 -8.92
C GLU A 154 6.17 -19.33 -7.99
N ILE A 155 6.04 -19.12 -6.68
CA ILE A 155 6.85 -19.80 -5.67
C ILE A 155 6.47 -21.28 -5.59
N ALA A 156 5.18 -21.62 -5.77
CA ALA A 156 4.73 -23.01 -5.83
C ALA A 156 5.35 -23.78 -7.01
N ARG A 157 5.39 -23.18 -8.20
CA ARG A 157 6.07 -23.76 -9.36
C ARG A 157 7.57 -24.01 -9.16
N ARG A 158 8.17 -23.37 -8.15
CA ARG A 158 9.58 -23.53 -7.77
C ARG A 158 9.81 -24.55 -6.64
N GLY A 159 8.78 -25.32 -6.28
CA GLY A 159 8.92 -26.44 -5.33
C GLY A 159 8.38 -26.17 -3.93
N LEU A 160 7.52 -25.16 -3.74
CA LEU A 160 6.74 -25.04 -2.52
C LEU A 160 5.76 -26.22 -2.43
N SER A 161 5.70 -26.90 -1.29
CA SER A 161 4.72 -27.97 -1.08
C SER A 161 3.29 -27.42 -1.17
N GLU A 162 2.36 -28.18 -1.74
CA GLU A 162 0.94 -27.81 -1.88
C GLU A 162 0.34 -27.30 -0.56
N SER A 163 0.62 -27.99 0.56
CA SER A 163 0.14 -27.57 1.89
C SER A 163 0.66 -26.21 2.37
N LYS A 164 1.82 -25.76 1.88
CA LYS A 164 2.38 -24.44 2.18
C LYS A 164 1.79 -23.39 1.24
N GLU A 165 1.61 -23.71 -0.04
CA GLU A 165 0.92 -22.84 -1.00
C GLU A 165 -0.49 -22.49 -0.49
N ASP A 166 -1.26 -23.51 -0.10
CA ASP A 166 -2.62 -23.32 0.42
C ASP A 166 -2.64 -22.45 1.69
N LYS A 167 -1.72 -22.68 2.61
CA LYS A 167 -1.59 -21.87 3.83
C LYS A 167 -1.28 -20.40 3.50
N LEU A 168 -0.37 -20.14 2.57
CA LEU A 168 -0.04 -18.78 2.15
C LEU A 168 -1.21 -18.11 1.44
N ARG A 169 -1.89 -18.83 0.54
CA ARG A 169 -3.06 -18.32 -0.19
C ARG A 169 -4.21 -17.99 0.76
N VAL A 170 -4.56 -18.90 1.66
CA VAL A 170 -5.61 -18.68 2.67
C VAL A 170 -5.23 -17.53 3.60
N GLY A 171 -3.98 -17.48 4.07
CA GLY A 171 -3.49 -16.38 4.90
C GLY A 171 -3.62 -15.02 4.20
N LEU A 172 -3.25 -14.93 2.92
CA LEU A 172 -3.39 -13.72 2.12
C LEU A 172 -4.86 -13.33 1.91
N ILE A 173 -5.77 -14.29 1.67
CA ILE A 173 -7.22 -14.05 1.56
C ILE A 173 -7.75 -13.45 2.86
N VAL A 174 -7.46 -14.09 4.00
CA VAL A 174 -7.90 -13.63 5.32
C VAL A 174 -7.36 -12.23 5.60
N TRP A 175 -6.10 -11.98 5.27
CA TRP A 175 -5.46 -10.67 5.48
C TRP A 175 -6.10 -9.56 4.63
N VAL A 176 -6.27 -9.79 3.33
CA VAL A 176 -6.92 -8.82 2.41
C VAL A 176 -8.37 -8.59 2.82
N ALA A 177 -9.10 -9.65 3.20
CA ALA A 177 -10.46 -9.55 3.70
C ALA A 177 -10.54 -8.71 4.99
N ALA A 178 -9.60 -8.90 5.92
CA ALA A 178 -9.52 -8.11 7.15
C ALA A 178 -9.27 -6.61 6.87
N LEU A 179 -8.36 -6.28 5.95
CA LEU A 179 -8.11 -4.90 5.53
C LEU A 179 -9.36 -4.28 4.87
N ALA A 180 -10.01 -5.02 3.98
CA ALA A 180 -11.25 -4.59 3.32
C ALA A 180 -12.38 -4.36 4.34
N ALA A 181 -12.56 -5.28 5.28
CA ALA A 181 -13.54 -5.16 6.35
C ALA A 181 -13.26 -3.94 7.25
N ALA A 182 -11.99 -3.68 7.59
CA ALA A 182 -11.63 -2.52 8.39
C ALA A 182 -11.97 -1.20 7.67
N VAL A 183 -11.72 -1.11 6.36
CA VAL A 183 -12.13 0.04 5.55
C VAL A 183 -13.65 0.15 5.49
N ALA A 184 -14.36 -0.94 5.20
CA ALA A 184 -15.84 -0.95 5.11
C ALA A 184 -16.50 -0.52 6.43
N ALA A 185 -16.02 -1.04 7.57
CA ALA A 185 -16.54 -0.70 8.90
C ALA A 185 -16.42 0.81 9.19
N ARG A 186 -15.30 1.42 8.80
CA ARG A 186 -15.12 2.88 8.92
C ARG A 186 -16.12 3.67 8.07
N GLU A 187 -16.30 3.28 6.81
CA GLU A 187 -17.24 3.98 5.92
C GLU A 187 -18.68 3.82 6.47
N ALA A 188 -19.05 2.64 6.98
CA ALA A 188 -20.34 2.40 7.64
C ALA A 188 -20.54 3.30 8.88
N VAL A 189 -19.54 3.40 9.76
CA VAL A 189 -19.60 4.32 10.92
C VAL A 189 -19.78 5.78 10.48
N THR A 190 -19.20 6.18 9.35
CA THR A 190 -19.34 7.54 8.82
C THR A 190 -20.75 7.80 8.31
N LEU A 191 -21.38 6.81 7.67
CA LEU A 191 -22.75 6.90 7.17
C LEU A 191 -23.81 6.83 8.29
N LEU A 192 -23.52 6.09 9.35
CA LEU A 192 -24.44 5.90 10.49
C LEU A 192 -24.34 7.01 11.54
N ARG A 193 -23.42 7.98 11.40
CA ARG A 193 -23.35 9.13 12.29
C ARG A 193 -24.61 9.99 12.14
N PRO A 194 -25.39 10.19 13.22
CA PRO A 194 -26.54 11.09 13.18
C PRO A 194 -26.10 12.48 12.73
N SER A 195 -26.89 13.11 11.87
CA SER A 195 -26.71 14.53 11.60
C SER A 195 -26.90 15.29 12.91
N PRO A 196 -26.09 16.33 13.18
CA PRO A 196 -26.34 17.18 14.34
C PRO A 196 -27.76 17.76 14.25
N PRO A 197 -28.46 17.94 15.39
CA PRO A 197 -29.80 18.50 15.38
C PRO A 197 -29.78 19.90 14.73
N PRO A 198 -30.86 20.30 14.03
CA PRO A 198 -30.97 21.65 13.47
C PRO A 198 -30.73 22.70 14.57
N GLY A 199 -29.84 23.67 14.31
CA GLY A 199 -29.50 24.76 15.25
C GLY A 199 -28.23 24.56 16.08
N ALA A 200 -27.71 23.34 16.22
CA ALA A 200 -26.51 23.08 17.05
C ALA A 200 -25.23 23.77 16.55
N GLY A 201 -25.16 24.12 15.27
CA GLY A 201 -24.05 24.90 14.69
C GLY A 201 -24.12 26.39 15.01
N GLU A 202 -25.32 26.98 14.97
CA GLU A 202 -25.56 28.40 15.29
C GLU A 202 -25.35 28.68 16.78
N ASP A 203 -25.75 27.75 17.65
CA ASP A 203 -25.59 27.87 19.11
C ASP A 203 -24.11 27.83 19.52
N ALA A 204 -23.31 26.99 18.87
CA ALA A 204 -21.87 26.90 19.12
C ALA A 204 -21.12 28.14 18.59
N GLU A 205 -21.54 28.67 17.44
CA GLU A 205 -20.97 29.89 16.84
C GLU A 205 -21.32 31.15 17.64
N MET A 206 -22.56 31.25 18.15
CA MET A 206 -22.97 32.30 19.09
C MET A 206 -22.26 32.19 20.45
N ALA A 207 -21.96 30.99 20.94
CA ALA A 207 -21.24 30.79 22.19
C ALA A 207 -19.76 31.22 22.08
N VAL A 208 -19.12 30.99 20.93
CA VAL A 208 -17.75 31.45 20.66
C VAL A 208 -17.67 32.97 20.53
N ASN A 209 -18.69 33.62 19.93
CA ASN A 209 -18.72 35.06 19.73
C ASN A 209 -19.10 35.86 21.01
N LYS A 210 -19.50 35.18 22.10
CA LYS A 210 -19.81 35.80 23.40
C LYS A 210 -18.69 35.64 24.44
N GLY A 211 -17.44 35.49 24.01
CA GLY A 211 -16.28 35.58 24.89
C GLY A 211 -16.30 36.88 25.72
N PRO A 212 -15.79 36.88 26.96
CA PRO A 212 -15.98 38.00 27.88
C PRO A 212 -15.31 39.25 27.31
N HIS A 213 -16.13 40.25 26.98
CA HIS A 213 -15.66 41.60 26.69
C HIS A 213 -14.98 42.16 27.96
N PRO A 214 -13.72 42.63 27.88
CA PRO A 214 -13.13 43.46 28.93
C PRO A 214 -13.80 44.84 28.99
#